data_AF-A0A8J8PFK8-F1
#
_entry.id   AF-A0A8J8PFK8-F1
#
_cell.length_a   1.000
_cell.length_b   1.000
_cell.length_c   1.000
_cell.angle_alpha   90.00
_cell.angle_beta   90.00
_cell.angle_gamma   90.00
#
_symmetry.space_group_name_H-M   'P 1'
#
loop_
_entity.id
_entity.type
_entity.pdbx_description
1 polymer ?
#
loop_
_entity_poly.entity_id
_entity_poly.type
_entity_poly.pdbx_seq_one_letter_code
_entity_poly.pdbx_strand_id
1 'polypeptide(L)'
;MAEVTVIGATGSFEIEDFKMKLQEMGVLGIDPEMVCGKDHLISAANCAVRAFSSNRNVCSTLAMETMLYASGEHQILKAADKMGIKSNNAVALVIFDMKMEEVLSKLNLKQDDSLLEPSEEKMMRFGIDESEMHSVPENKKYDLILEHVAFAALKK
;
A
#
# COMPACT_ATOMS: atom_id res chain seq x y z
N MET A 1 8.15 18.04 2.46
CA MET A 1 7.24 16.90 2.26
C MET A 1 8.13 15.68 2.15
N ALA A 2 7.81 14.57 2.81
CA ALA A 2 8.59 13.34 2.66
C ALA A 2 8.54 12.88 1.20
N GLU A 3 9.68 12.44 0.66
CA GLU A 3 9.73 11.86 -0.68
C GLU A 3 9.16 10.44 -0.60
N VAL A 4 8.11 10.17 -1.37
CA VAL A 4 7.43 8.86 -1.39
C VAL A 4 7.67 8.21 -2.73
N THR A 5 8.26 7.02 -2.71
CA THR A 5 8.43 6.17 -3.90
C THR A 5 7.63 4.89 -3.73
N VAL A 6 6.85 4.53 -4.75
CA VAL A 6 6.05 3.29 -4.78
C VAL A 6 6.49 2.42 -5.94
N ILE A 7 6.85 1.17 -5.64
CA ILE A 7 7.30 0.19 -6.63
C ILE A 7 6.73 -1.20 -6.33
N GLY A 8 6.53 -1.99 -7.39
CA GLY A 8 6.38 -3.43 -7.26
C GLY A 8 7.76 -4.09 -7.33
N ALA A 9 7.94 -5.21 -6.63
CA ALA A 9 9.19 -5.94 -6.67
C ALA A 9 9.00 -7.45 -6.51
N THR A 10 9.85 -8.21 -7.19
CA THR A 10 9.94 -9.67 -7.08
C THR A 10 11.27 -10.10 -6.48
N GLY A 11 11.28 -11.26 -5.83
CA GLY A 11 12.47 -11.83 -5.21
C GLY A 11 12.19 -13.18 -4.59
N SER A 12 13.03 -13.60 -3.64
CA SER A 12 12.75 -14.76 -2.82
C SER A 12 13.14 -14.43 -1.39
N PHE A 13 12.19 -14.56 -0.48
CA PHE A 13 12.36 -14.18 0.91
C PHE A 13 11.45 -15.01 1.82
N GLU A 14 11.89 -15.16 3.06
CA GLU A 14 11.07 -15.69 4.17
C GLU A 14 10.25 -14.51 4.73
N ILE A 15 8.94 -14.70 4.94
CA ILE A 15 8.01 -13.58 5.13
C ILE A 15 8.28 -12.83 6.44
N GLU A 16 8.53 -13.57 7.51
CA GLU A 16 8.76 -13.05 8.86
C GLU A 16 10.06 -12.26 8.92
N ASP A 17 11.16 -12.84 8.43
CA ASP A 17 12.48 -12.18 8.33
C ASP A 17 12.40 -10.93 7.44
N PHE A 18 11.63 -11.02 6.35
CA PHE A 18 11.45 -9.92 5.41
C PHE A 18 10.66 -8.75 6.03
N LYS A 19 9.59 -9.04 6.76
CA LYS A 19 8.82 -8.03 7.52
C LYS A 19 9.69 -7.32 8.55
N MET A 20 10.56 -8.05 9.26
CA MET A 20 11.49 -7.45 10.22
C MET A 20 12.45 -6.46 9.54
N LYS A 21 13.07 -6.85 8.43
CA LYS A 21 13.97 -5.96 7.65
C LYS A 21 13.25 -4.71 7.14
N LEU A 22 12.03 -4.86 6.63
CA LEU A 22 11.22 -3.73 6.17
C LEU A 22 10.93 -2.75 7.32
N GLN A 23 10.56 -3.27 8.49
CA GLN A 23 10.30 -2.47 9.69
C GLN A 23 11.55 -1.72 10.16
N GLU A 24 12.71 -2.36 10.19
CA GLU A 24 13.99 -1.72 10.55
C GLU A 24 14.34 -0.57 9.59
N MET A 25 14.00 -0.72 8.31
CA MET A 25 14.25 0.29 7.29
C MET A 25 13.16 1.39 7.23
N GLY A 26 12.05 1.23 7.96
CA GLY A 26 10.90 2.13 7.87
C GLY A 26 10.16 2.05 6.52
N VAL A 27 10.34 0.96 5.77
CA VAL A 27 9.68 0.71 4.48
C VAL A 27 8.41 -0.10 4.73
N LEU A 28 7.34 0.23 4.00
CA LEU A 28 6.10 -0.54 4.05
C LEU A 28 6.11 -1.59 2.93
N GLY A 29 5.88 -2.85 3.30
CA GLY A 29 5.59 -3.94 2.37
C GLY A 29 4.13 -4.37 2.45
N ILE A 30 3.50 -4.51 1.28
CA ILE A 30 2.09 -4.88 1.10
C ILE A 30 2.00 -6.04 0.11
N ASP A 31 0.97 -6.88 0.26
CA ASP A 31 0.59 -7.88 -0.74
C ASP A 31 0.15 -7.21 -2.07
N PRO A 32 0.86 -7.41 -3.19
CA PRO A 32 0.51 -6.79 -4.48
C PRO A 32 -0.91 -7.10 -4.96
N GLU A 33 -1.49 -8.23 -4.54
CA GLU A 33 -2.85 -8.63 -4.88
C GLU A 33 -3.93 -7.73 -4.27
N MET A 34 -3.55 -6.90 -3.30
CA MET A 34 -4.42 -5.94 -2.64
C MET A 34 -4.18 -4.50 -3.13
N VAL A 35 -3.33 -4.32 -4.14
CA VAL A 35 -2.94 -3.01 -4.67
C VAL A 35 -3.56 -2.77 -6.04
N CYS A 36 -4.48 -1.82 -6.11
CA CYS A 36 -5.17 -1.41 -7.33
C CYS A 36 -4.53 -0.15 -7.95
N GLY A 37 -3.25 -0.21 -8.32
CA GLY A 37 -2.52 0.92 -8.92
C GLY A 37 -1.50 1.59 -8.00
N LYS A 38 -0.54 2.30 -8.58
CA LYS A 38 0.44 3.11 -7.81
C LYS A 38 -0.24 4.23 -7.02
N ASP A 39 -1.22 4.89 -7.63
CA ASP A 39 -1.93 6.03 -7.04
C ASP A 39 -2.69 5.63 -5.77
N HIS A 40 -3.12 4.38 -5.65
CA HIS A 40 -3.68 3.82 -4.43
C HIS A 40 -2.72 4.03 -3.24
N LEU A 41 -1.49 3.54 -3.36
CA LEU A 41 -0.49 3.62 -2.28
C LEU A 41 0.07 5.03 -2.11
N ILE A 42 0.25 5.80 -3.20
CA ILE A 42 0.68 7.20 -3.14
C ILE A 42 -0.35 8.04 -2.38
N SER A 43 -1.65 7.87 -2.68
CA SER A 43 -2.73 8.56 -1.99
C SER A 43 -2.74 8.23 -0.50
N ALA A 44 -2.62 6.94 -0.15
CA ALA A 44 -2.55 6.48 1.23
C ALA A 44 -1.34 7.04 1.99
N ALA A 45 -0.17 7.03 1.35
CA ALA A 45 1.07 7.59 1.91
C ALA A 45 0.94 9.10 2.15
N ASN A 46 0.34 9.83 1.21
CA ASN A 46 0.07 11.25 1.36
C ASN A 46 -0.91 11.54 2.51
N CYS A 47 -1.96 10.72 2.67
CA CYS A 47 -2.85 10.78 3.84
C CYS A 47 -2.09 10.56 5.16
N ALA A 48 -1.18 9.58 5.19
CA ALA A 48 -0.33 9.29 6.34
C ALA A 48 0.59 10.46 6.68
N VAL A 49 1.32 11.00 5.70
CA VAL A 49 2.21 12.16 5.89
C VAL A 49 1.44 13.35 6.45
N ARG A 50 0.25 13.66 5.91
CA ARG A 50 -0.60 14.74 6.43
C ARG A 50 -1.09 14.47 7.86
N ALA A 51 -1.41 13.23 8.20
CA ALA A 51 -1.87 12.86 9.53
C ALA A 51 -0.75 13.04 10.56
N PHE A 52 0.47 12.59 10.24
CA PHE A 52 1.66 12.81 11.06
C PHE A 52 1.98 14.30 11.22
N SER A 53 2.00 15.06 10.13
CA SER A 53 2.31 16.49 10.18
C SER A 53 1.29 17.31 10.99
N SER A 54 0.08 16.77 11.15
CA SER A 54 -1.01 17.41 11.90
C SER A 54 -1.22 16.80 13.30
N ASN A 55 -0.37 15.87 13.76
CA ASN A 55 -0.55 15.11 15.01
C ASN A 55 -1.96 14.45 15.13
N ARG A 56 -2.49 13.96 14.01
CA ARG A 56 -3.77 13.22 13.93
C ARG A 56 -3.57 11.75 13.57
N ASN A 57 -2.32 11.27 13.51
CA ASN A 57 -2.02 9.87 13.22
C ASN A 57 -2.55 8.96 14.34
N VAL A 58 -2.92 7.74 13.97
CA VAL A 58 -3.39 6.69 14.90
C VAL A 58 -2.26 5.71 15.18
N CYS A 59 -1.49 5.38 14.15
CA CYS A 59 -0.35 4.48 14.22
C CYS A 59 0.91 5.19 14.73
N SER A 60 1.84 4.40 15.27
CA SER A 60 3.14 4.87 15.76
C SER A 60 4.17 5.13 14.66
N THR A 61 3.96 4.58 13.45
CA THR A 61 4.89 4.73 12.33
C THR A 61 4.17 5.15 11.05
N LEU A 62 4.89 5.84 10.16
CA LEU A 62 4.37 6.31 8.88
C LEU A 62 3.97 5.14 7.96
N ALA A 63 4.75 4.05 7.97
CA ALA A 63 4.45 2.82 7.26
C ALA A 63 3.12 2.21 7.70
N MET A 64 2.89 2.07 9.02
CA MET A 64 1.65 1.49 9.54
C MET A 64 0.43 2.39 9.33
N GLU A 65 0.59 3.71 9.43
CA GLU A 65 -0.50 4.66 9.11
C GLU A 65 -0.83 4.63 7.61
N THR A 66 0.17 4.47 6.75
CA THR A 66 -0.04 4.30 5.30
C THR A 66 -0.79 3.01 5.01
N MET A 67 -0.43 1.89 5.64
CA MET A 67 -1.17 0.63 5.52
C MET A 67 -2.63 0.78 5.97
N LEU A 68 -2.87 1.50 7.07
CA LEU A 68 -4.22 1.78 7.55
C LEU A 68 -5.06 2.49 6.49
N TYR A 69 -4.56 3.58 5.92
CA TYR A 69 -5.27 4.29 4.85
C TYR A 69 -5.42 3.48 3.56
N ALA A 70 -4.37 2.74 3.15
CA ALA A 70 -4.42 1.89 1.97
C ALA A 70 -5.48 0.79 2.12
N SER A 71 -5.67 0.24 3.32
CA SER A 71 -6.67 -0.80 3.54
C SER A 71 -8.13 -0.32 3.45
N GLY A 72 -8.37 0.99 3.59
CA GLY A 72 -9.71 1.55 3.81
C GLY A 72 -10.28 1.28 5.22
N GLU A 73 -9.48 0.72 6.13
CA GLU A 73 -9.91 0.33 7.47
C GLU A 73 -9.59 1.40 8.53
N HIS A 74 -10.28 1.32 9.66
CA HIS A 74 -9.99 2.12 10.86
C HIS A 74 -9.28 1.34 11.97
N GLN A 75 -9.00 0.05 11.75
CA GLN A 75 -8.38 -0.83 12.74
C GLN A 75 -7.08 -1.43 12.18
N ILE A 76 -5.98 -1.24 12.92
CA ILE A 76 -4.63 -1.68 12.51
C ILE A 76 -4.59 -3.19 12.24
N LEU A 77 -5.22 -3.99 13.11
CA LEU A 77 -5.22 -5.45 12.96
C LEU A 77 -5.93 -5.90 11.67
N LYS A 78 -7.05 -5.26 11.33
CA LYS A 78 -7.78 -5.55 10.07
C LYS A 78 -6.98 -5.10 8.86
N ALA A 79 -6.36 -3.92 8.92
CA ALA A 79 -5.50 -3.42 7.86
C ALA A 79 -4.32 -4.37 7.58
N ALA A 80 -3.68 -4.88 8.64
CA ALA A 80 -2.56 -5.81 8.54
C ALA A 80 -2.98 -7.17 7.98
N ASP A 81 -4.13 -7.70 8.38
CA ASP A 81 -4.68 -8.96 7.85
C ASP A 81 -5.08 -8.83 6.36
N LYS A 82 -5.67 -7.69 6.02
CA LYS A 82 -6.10 -7.36 4.66
C LYS A 82 -4.91 -7.16 3.72
N MET A 83 -3.96 -6.29 4.08
CA MET A 83 -2.91 -5.77 3.19
C MET A 83 -1.52 -6.41 3.39
N GLY A 84 -1.31 -7.13 4.50
CA GLY A 84 0.02 -7.67 4.83
C GLY A 84 0.51 -8.68 3.79
N ILE A 85 1.82 -8.79 3.64
CA ILE A 85 2.48 -9.69 2.67
C ILE A 85 2.03 -11.15 2.86
N LYS A 86 1.52 -11.77 1.78
CA LYS A 86 1.07 -13.17 1.72
C LYS A 86 1.92 -14.05 0.80
N SER A 87 2.66 -13.45 -0.13
CA SER A 87 3.58 -14.17 -1.02
C SER A 87 5.03 -14.11 -0.50
N ASN A 88 5.82 -15.14 -0.81
CA ASN A 88 7.25 -15.23 -0.49
C ASN A 88 8.15 -14.75 -1.65
N ASN A 89 7.54 -14.22 -2.73
CA ASN A 89 8.28 -13.85 -3.94
C ASN A 89 7.87 -12.52 -4.58
N ALA A 90 6.84 -11.86 -4.08
CA ALA A 90 6.30 -10.62 -4.65
C ALA A 90 5.82 -9.69 -3.54
N VAL A 91 6.09 -8.38 -3.70
CA VAL A 91 5.75 -7.35 -2.72
C VAL A 91 5.54 -6.00 -3.40
N ALA A 92 4.57 -5.24 -2.90
CA ALA A 92 4.43 -3.82 -3.19
C ALA A 92 5.12 -3.02 -2.08
N LEU A 93 6.01 -2.11 -2.44
CA LEU A 93 6.81 -1.32 -1.50
C LEU A 93 6.41 0.14 -1.54
N VAL A 94 6.25 0.74 -0.35
CA VAL A 94 6.21 2.19 -0.16
C VAL A 94 7.45 2.61 0.61
N ILE A 95 8.28 3.41 -0.03
CA ILE A 95 9.60 3.84 0.45
C ILE A 95 9.51 5.33 0.78
N PHE A 96 9.94 5.69 2.00
CA PHE A 96 9.92 7.05 2.50
C PHE A 96 11.36 7.55 2.68
N ASP A 97 11.69 8.69 2.07
CA ASP A 97 12.96 9.41 2.27
C ASP A 97 14.22 8.53 2.08
N MET A 98 14.14 7.49 1.23
CA MET A 98 15.24 6.57 0.90
C MET A 98 15.25 6.28 -0.60
N LYS A 99 16.45 6.02 -1.14
CA LYS A 99 16.62 5.64 -2.55
C LYS A 99 16.12 4.22 -2.79
N MET A 100 15.33 4.04 -3.86
CA MET A 100 14.79 2.73 -4.22
C MET A 100 15.87 1.67 -4.46
N GLU A 101 17.02 2.05 -5.02
CA GLU A 101 18.12 1.12 -5.32
C GLU A 101 18.76 0.57 -4.04
N GLU A 102 18.81 1.37 -2.98
CA GLU A 102 19.30 0.94 -1.68
C GLU A 102 18.37 -0.10 -1.05
N VAL A 103 17.05 0.11 -1.17
CA VAL A 103 16.04 -0.83 -0.68
C VAL A 103 16.11 -2.14 -1.46
N LEU A 104 16.08 -2.07 -2.79
CA LEU A 104 16.12 -3.25 -3.65
C LEU A 104 17.39 -4.08 -3.45
N SER A 105 18.55 -3.42 -3.33
CA SER A 105 19.83 -4.12 -3.12
C SER A 105 19.92 -4.78 -1.74
N LYS A 106 19.52 -4.09 -0.67
CA LYS A 106 19.51 -4.65 0.70
C LYS A 106 18.58 -5.86 0.85
N LEU A 107 17.46 -5.83 0.13
CA LEU A 107 16.44 -6.88 0.17
C LEU A 107 16.61 -7.96 -0.92
N ASN A 108 17.61 -7.81 -1.80
CA ASN A 108 17.85 -8.69 -2.94
C ASN A 108 16.61 -8.86 -3.84
N LEU A 109 15.95 -7.75 -4.15
CA LEU A 109 14.74 -7.69 -4.97
C LEU A 109 15.02 -7.12 -6.36
N LYS A 110 14.15 -7.43 -7.31
CA LYS A 110 14.10 -6.84 -8.65
C LYS A 110 12.80 -6.07 -8.80
N GLN A 111 12.89 -4.84 -9.30
CA GLN A 111 11.70 -4.04 -9.57
C GLN A 111 10.83 -4.73 -10.63
N ASP A 112 9.54 -4.77 -10.37
CA ASP A 112 8.50 -5.22 -11.30
C ASP A 112 7.21 -4.47 -10.98
N ASP A 113 7.00 -3.34 -11.66
CA ASP A 113 5.84 -2.48 -11.41
C ASP A 113 4.54 -3.02 -12.01
N SER A 114 4.60 -4.06 -12.85
CA SER A 114 3.40 -4.72 -13.38
C SER A 114 2.56 -5.33 -12.26
N LEU A 115 3.21 -5.71 -11.15
CA LEU A 115 2.57 -6.17 -9.92
C LEU A 115 1.59 -5.14 -9.30
N LEU A 116 1.74 -3.86 -9.62
CA LEU A 116 0.88 -2.80 -9.10
C LEU A 116 -0.25 -2.44 -10.05
N GLU A 117 -0.29 -3.01 -11.27
CA GLU A 117 -1.34 -2.69 -12.23
C GLU A 117 -2.71 -3.08 -11.64
N PRO A 118 -3.71 -2.19 -11.75
CA PRO A 118 -5.04 -2.49 -11.30
C PRO A 118 -5.71 -3.50 -12.22
N SER A 119 -6.52 -4.37 -11.65
CA SER A 119 -7.39 -5.28 -12.37
C SER A 119 -8.72 -5.40 -11.63
N GLU A 120 -9.77 -5.81 -12.33
CA GLU A 120 -11.07 -6.06 -11.68
C GLU A 120 -10.96 -7.11 -10.57
N GLU A 121 -10.10 -8.11 -10.76
CA GLU A 121 -9.85 -9.13 -9.75
C GLU A 121 -9.28 -8.53 -8.47
N LYS A 122 -8.30 -7.62 -8.56
CA LYS A 122 -7.74 -6.93 -7.39
C LYS A 122 -8.76 -6.00 -6.74
N MET A 123 -9.60 -5.33 -7.52
CA MET A 123 -10.69 -4.50 -6.99
C MET A 123 -11.68 -5.34 -6.18
N MET A 124 -12.09 -6.50 -6.72
CA MET A 124 -12.97 -7.43 -6.01
C MET A 124 -12.31 -8.02 -4.77
N ARG A 125 -11.03 -8.41 -4.84
CA ARG A 125 -10.25 -8.87 -3.67
C ARG A 125 -10.17 -7.80 -2.59
N PHE A 126 -10.05 -6.53 -2.97
CA PHE A 126 -10.08 -5.40 -2.04
C PHE A 126 -11.45 -5.22 -1.36
N GLY A 127 -12.52 -5.63 -2.04
CA GLY A 127 -13.91 -5.51 -1.58
C GLY A 127 -14.75 -4.50 -2.35
N ILE A 128 -14.29 -4.04 -3.51
CA ILE A 128 -15.06 -3.21 -4.44
C ILE A 128 -15.74 -4.15 -5.43
N ASP A 129 -17.07 -4.27 -5.32
CA ASP A 129 -17.83 -5.24 -6.10
C ASP A 129 -18.09 -4.77 -7.55
N GLU A 130 -18.54 -5.71 -8.39
CA GLU A 130 -18.84 -5.42 -9.79
C GLU A 130 -19.90 -4.33 -9.94
N SER A 131 -20.90 -4.27 -9.08
CA SER A 131 -21.96 -3.26 -9.18
C SER A 131 -21.43 -1.85 -8.89
N GLU A 132 -20.51 -1.71 -7.94
CA GLU A 132 -19.80 -0.47 -7.65
C GLU A 132 -18.93 -0.06 -8.86
N MET A 133 -18.18 -0.99 -9.44
CA MET A 133 -17.34 -0.74 -10.62
C MET A 133 -18.15 -0.31 -11.86
N HIS A 134 -19.32 -0.92 -12.09
CA HIS A 134 -20.19 -0.56 -13.22
C HIS A 134 -21.03 0.71 -12.97
N SER A 135 -21.02 1.24 -11.75
CA SER A 135 -21.71 2.50 -11.42
C SER A 135 -20.96 3.74 -11.93
N VAL A 136 -19.70 3.57 -12.34
CA VAL A 136 -18.83 4.64 -12.85
C VAL A 136 -18.40 4.36 -14.30
N PRO A 137 -17.97 5.37 -15.06
CA PRO A 137 -17.38 5.17 -16.37
C PRO A 137 -16.14 4.25 -16.33
N GLU A 138 -15.93 3.45 -17.39
CA GLU A 138 -14.85 2.46 -17.46
C GLU A 138 -13.45 3.05 -17.16
N ASN A 139 -13.18 4.26 -17.66
CA ASN A 139 -11.91 4.97 -17.42
C ASN A 139 -11.75 5.52 -15.99
N LYS A 140 -12.76 5.37 -15.13
CA LYS A 140 -12.81 5.80 -13.74
C LYS A 140 -12.98 4.66 -12.74
N LYS A 141 -13.19 3.45 -13.23
CA LYS A 141 -13.37 2.24 -12.42
C LYS A 141 -12.31 2.08 -11.34
N TYR A 142 -11.03 2.25 -11.69
CA TYR A 142 -9.94 2.10 -10.73
C TYR A 142 -9.74 3.31 -9.81
N ASP A 143 -10.36 4.46 -10.11
CA ASP A 143 -10.32 5.64 -9.22
C ASP A 143 -11.15 5.39 -7.95
N LEU A 144 -12.10 4.44 -7.96
CA LEU A 144 -12.88 4.05 -6.77
C LEU A 144 -11.99 3.70 -5.58
N ILE A 145 -10.82 3.09 -5.80
CA ILE A 145 -9.88 2.78 -4.71
C ILE A 145 -9.41 4.06 -3.98
N LEU A 146 -9.29 5.17 -4.71
CA LEU A 146 -8.88 6.45 -4.15
C LEU A 146 -9.99 7.04 -3.27
N GLU A 147 -11.25 6.75 -3.58
CA GLU A 147 -12.38 7.13 -2.73
C GLU A 147 -12.34 6.38 -1.41
N HIS A 148 -12.08 5.06 -1.42
CA HIS A 148 -11.94 4.26 -0.19
C HIS A 148 -10.82 4.79 0.71
N VAL A 149 -9.67 5.13 0.12
CA VAL A 149 -8.55 5.79 0.83
C VAL A 149 -8.97 7.15 1.41
N ALA A 150 -9.69 7.96 0.63
CA ALA A 150 -10.16 9.27 1.06
C ALA A 150 -11.18 9.16 2.21
N PHE A 151 -12.12 8.21 2.13
CA PHE A 151 -13.10 7.95 3.18
C PHE A 151 -12.44 7.56 4.51
N ALA A 152 -11.41 6.69 4.46
CA ALA A 152 -10.63 6.33 5.64
C ALA A 152 -9.91 7.55 6.25
N ALA A 153 -9.53 8.53 5.44
CA ALA A 153 -8.89 9.78 5.90
C ALA A 153 -9.85 10.82 6.48
N LEU A 154 -11.14 10.79 6.12
CA LEU A 154 -12.16 11.74 6.58
C LEU A 154 -12.74 11.39 7.96
N LYS A 155 -12.94 10.10 8.24
CA LYS A 155 -13.50 9.64 9.52
C LYS A 155 -12.38 9.46 10.54
N LYS A 156 -12.04 10.55 11.24
CA LYS A 156 -11.19 10.54 12.44
C LYS A 156 -11.86 11.27 13.58
#